data_AF-A0A2L2Z7Y5-F1
#
_entry.id   AF-A0A2L2Z7Y5-F1
#
_cell.length_a   1.000
_cell.length_b   1.000
_cell.length_c   1.000
_cell.angle_alpha   90.00
_cell.angle_beta   90.00
_cell.angle_gamma   90.00
#
_symmetry.space_group_name_H-M   'P 1'
#
loop_
_entity.id
_entity.type
_entity.pdbx_description
1 polymer ?
#
loop_
_entity_poly.entity_id
_entity_poly.type
_entity_poly.pdbx_seq_one_letter_code
_entity_poly.pdbx_strand_id
1 'polypeptide(L)'
;QSTPAGFRKAKMFSIDAFTSALTYEPRPVDFFIVTFPICGTTWAQFIVGCIYREGMPFASALEFLINSPFLDMAGAEAVKT
;
A
#
# COMPACT_ATOMS: atom_id res chain seq x y z
N GLN A 1 -2.90 -18.08 -1.86
CA GLN A 1 -1.81 -19.02 -2.22
C GLN A 1 -0.68 -18.86 -1.22
N SER A 2 0.08 -19.92 -0.95
CA SER A 2 1.26 -19.83 -0.07
C SER A 2 2.35 -19.02 -0.76
N THR A 3 2.97 -18.09 -0.04
CA THR A 3 4.13 -17.34 -0.50
C THR A 3 5.42 -18.09 -0.17
N PRO A 4 6.56 -17.76 -0.81
CA PRO A 4 7.87 -18.36 -0.50
C PRO A 4 8.28 -18.21 0.98
N ALA A 5 7.77 -17.19 1.67
CA ALA A 5 8.03 -16.90 3.08
C ALA A 5 7.02 -17.56 4.05
N GLY A 6 6.11 -18.42 3.56
CA GLY A 6 5.14 -19.14 4.39
C GLY A 6 3.86 -18.35 4.74
N PHE A 7 3.73 -17.10 4.30
CA PHE A 7 2.52 -16.30 4.50
C PHE A 7 1.44 -16.64 3.48
N ARG A 8 0.16 -16.55 3.89
CA ARG A 8 -0.98 -16.68 2.97
C ARG A 8 -1.30 -15.33 2.33
N LYS A 9 -1.28 -15.29 1.00
CA LYS A 9 -1.67 -14.12 0.21
C LYS A 9 -3.07 -14.28 -0.36
N ALA A 10 -3.81 -13.17 -0.47
CA ALA A 10 -5.06 -13.10 -1.22
C ALA A 10 -4.85 -13.57 -2.67
N LYS A 11 -5.86 -14.25 -3.24
CA LYS A 11 -5.78 -14.82 -4.60
C LYS A 11 -5.59 -13.74 -5.67
N MET A 12 -6.17 -12.57 -5.44
CA MET A 12 -6.16 -11.44 -6.39
C MET A 12 -4.81 -10.70 -6.49
N PHE A 13 -3.89 -10.88 -5.53
CA PHE A 13 -2.58 -10.23 -5.62
C PHE A 13 -1.66 -11.02 -6.55
N SER A 14 -0.76 -10.37 -7.28
CA SER A 14 0.25 -11.10 -8.05
C SER A 14 1.31 -11.70 -7.12
N ILE A 15 1.85 -12.87 -7.45
CA ILE A 15 3.01 -13.42 -6.73
C ILE A 15 4.30 -12.65 -7.08
N ASP A 16 4.39 -12.16 -8.31
CA ASP A 16 5.53 -11.37 -8.78
C ASP A 16 5.54 -10.00 -8.11
N ALA A 17 4.39 -9.34 -8.02
CA ALA A 17 4.27 -8.07 -7.30
C ALA A 17 4.60 -8.23 -5.82
N PHE A 18 4.10 -9.29 -5.18
CA PHE A 18 4.45 -9.60 -3.79
C PHE A 18 5.96 -9.86 -3.63
N THR A 19 6.58 -10.62 -4.53
CA THR A 19 8.02 -10.90 -4.46
C THR A 19 8.84 -9.63 -4.70
N SER A 20 8.42 -8.77 -5.63
CA SER A 20 9.00 -7.46 -5.87
C SER A 20 8.88 -6.55 -4.64
N ALA A 21 7.73 -6.55 -3.96
CA ALA A 21 7.54 -5.79 -2.72
C ALA A 21 8.55 -6.17 -1.62
N LEU A 22 8.98 -7.44 -1.56
CA LEU A 22 9.99 -7.88 -0.60
C LEU A 22 11.39 -7.32 -0.87
N THR A 23 11.66 -6.84 -2.09
CA THR A 23 12.94 -6.20 -2.44
C THR A 23 12.86 -4.67 -2.33
N TYR A 24 11.79 -4.14 -1.75
CA TYR A 24 11.62 -2.71 -1.58
C TYR A 24 12.64 -2.11 -0.59
N GLU A 25 13.26 -0.99 -0.97
CA GLU A 25 14.17 -0.22 -0.12
C GLU A 25 13.51 1.09 0.34
N PRO A 26 13.25 1.28 1.65
CA PRO A 26 12.62 2.49 2.16
C PRO A 26 13.50 3.75 1.99
N ARG A 27 12.86 4.83 1.57
CA ARG A 27 13.39 6.20 1.52
C ARG A 27 12.95 6.97 2.77
N PRO A 28 13.71 7.99 3.21
CA PRO A 28 13.36 8.79 4.39
C PRO A 28 12.01 9.49 4.33
N VAL A 29 11.46 9.70 3.14
CA VAL A 29 10.18 10.39 2.91
C VAL A 29 8.98 9.44 2.85
N ASP A 30 9.21 8.13 2.85
CA ASP A 30 8.11 7.18 2.72
C ASP A 30 7.34 7.04 4.04
N PHE A 31 6.03 6.88 3.92
CA PHE A 31 5.14 6.68 5.05
C PHE A 31 4.36 5.37 4.88
N PHE A 32 4.41 4.50 5.90
CA PHE A 32 3.76 3.21 5.87
C PHE A 32 2.52 3.18 6.76
N ILE A 33 1.43 2.65 6.20
CA ILE A 33 0.24 2.25 6.96
C ILE A 33 0.18 0.74 6.93
N VAL A 34 0.44 0.11 8.08
CA VAL A 34 0.53 -1.34 8.21
C VAL A 34 -0.55 -1.83 9.16
N THR A 35 -1.41 -2.71 8.66
CA THR A 35 -2.51 -3.30 9.43
C THR A 35 -2.79 -4.70 8.93
N PHE A 36 -3.28 -5.58 9.80
CA PHE A 36 -3.95 -6.80 9.34
C PHE A 36 -5.25 -6.43 8.59
N PRO A 37 -5.70 -7.21 7.57
CA PRO A 37 -6.91 -6.88 6.82
C PRO A 37 -8.14 -6.65 7.72
N ILE A 38 -8.97 -5.66 7.34
CA ILE A 38 -10.20 -5.25 8.05
C ILE A 38 -9.96 -4.52 9.39
N CYS A 39 -8.71 -4.27 9.78
CA CYS A 39 -8.38 -3.44 10.96
C CYS A 39 -8.38 -1.92 10.68
N GLY A 40 -9.18 -1.44 9.71
CA GLY A 40 -9.34 -0.01 9.46
C GLY A 40 -8.27 0.65 8.58
N THR A 41 -7.57 -0.10 7.72
CA THR A 41 -6.53 0.43 6.81
C THR A 41 -7.01 1.64 6.02
N THR A 42 -8.20 1.54 5.40
CA THR A 42 -8.78 2.64 4.60
C THR A 42 -9.03 3.88 5.45
N TRP A 43 -9.50 3.72 6.70
CA TRP A 43 -9.71 4.88 7.58
C TRP A 43 -8.38 5.56 7.91
N ALA A 44 -7.34 4.78 8.24
CA ALA A 44 -6.02 5.33 8.49
C ALA A 44 -5.45 6.06 7.26
N GLN A 45 -5.61 5.49 6.05
CA GLN A 45 -5.16 6.11 4.79
C GLN A 45 -5.85 7.44 4.52
N PHE A 46 -7.16 7.55 4.79
CA PHE A 46 -7.89 8.82 4.64
C PHE A 46 -7.50 9.86 5.69
N ILE A 47 -7.35 9.47 6.96
CA ILE A 47 -6.93 10.39 8.03
C ILE A 47 -5.55 10.97 7.71
N VAL A 48 -4.58 10.10 7.40
CA VAL A 48 -3.22 10.54 7.06
C VAL A 48 -3.21 11.34 5.75
N GLY A 49 -3.95 10.88 4.73
CA GLY A 49 -4.09 11.60 3.47
C GLY A 49 -4.59 13.03 3.66
N CYS A 50 -5.61 13.23 4.48
CA CYS A 50 -6.10 14.57 4.81
C CYS A 50 -5.04 15.41 5.55
N ILE A 51 -4.26 14.84 6.47
CA ILE A 51 -3.19 15.57 7.17
C ILE A 51 -2.14 16.09 6.17
N TYR A 52 -1.70 15.24 5.24
CA TYR A 52 -0.72 15.62 4.21
C TYR A 52 -1.28 16.57 3.15
N ARG A 53 -2.61 16.65 3.02
CA ARG A 53 -3.32 17.48 2.04
C ARG A 53 -4.00 18.70 2.67
N GLU A 54 -3.53 19.13 3.84
CA GLU A 54 -4.06 20.33 4.54
C GLU A 54 -5.58 20.28 4.77
N GLY A 55 -6.10 19.09 5.07
CA GLY A 55 -7.52 18.82 5.30
C GLY A 55 -8.33 18.48 4.06
N MET A 56 -7.74 18.52 2.86
CA MET A 56 -8.45 18.24 1.61
C MET A 56 -8.55 16.72 1.34
N PRO A 57 -9.76 16.18 1.09
CA PRO A 57 -9.92 14.75 0.78
C PRO A 57 -9.33 14.39 -0.60
N PHE A 58 -9.24 13.09 -0.87
CA PHE A 58 -9.01 12.59 -2.22
C PHE A 58 -10.22 12.91 -3.11
N ALA A 59 -9.98 13.45 -4.30
CA ALA A 59 -10.99 13.82 -5.29
C ALA A 59 -11.60 12.62 -6.00
N SER A 60 -10.90 11.47 -6.01
CA SER A 60 -11.42 10.23 -6.60
C SER A 60 -10.78 8.99 -6.00
N ALA A 61 -11.42 7.83 -6.22
CA ALA A 61 -10.84 6.53 -5.87
C ALA A 61 -9.52 6.27 -6.60
N LEU A 62 -9.37 6.75 -7.83
CA LEU A 62 -8.13 6.62 -8.59
C LEU A 62 -7.01 7.42 -7.95
N GLU A 63 -7.28 8.68 -7.56
CA GLU A 63 -6.29 9.50 -6.86
C GLU A 63 -5.87 8.85 -5.54
N PHE A 64 -6.83 8.33 -4.77
CA PHE A 64 -6.54 7.58 -3.55
C PHE A 64 -5.61 6.39 -3.80
N LEU A 65 -5.89 5.57 -4.82
CA LEU A 65 -5.09 4.38 -5.12
C LEU A 65 -3.69 4.72 -5.63
N ILE A 66 -3.54 5.81 -6.39
CA ILE A 66 -2.23 6.28 -6.87
C ILE A 66 -1.39 6.81 -5.70
N ASN A 67 -2.00 7.55 -4.77
CA ASN A 67 -1.27 8.18 -3.66
C ASN A 67 -1.13 7.27 -2.43
N SER A 68 -1.80 6.13 -2.39
CA SER A 68 -1.71 5.15 -1.30
C SER A 68 -1.72 3.71 -1.84
N PRO A 69 -0.68 3.33 -2.62
CA PRO A 69 -0.63 2.01 -3.24
C PRO A 69 -0.47 0.91 -2.19
N PHE A 70 -1.16 -0.21 -2.38
CA PHE A 70 -0.92 -1.42 -1.60
C PHE A 70 0.36 -2.10 -2.09
N LEU A 71 1.44 -2.01 -1.33
CA LEU A 71 2.75 -2.53 -1.72
C LEU A 71 2.70 -4.02 -2.09
N ASP A 72 1.99 -4.85 -1.31
CA ASP A 72 1.82 -6.29 -1.56
C ASP A 72 1.05 -6.63 -2.86
N MET A 73 0.31 -5.66 -3.40
CA MET A 73 -0.46 -5.79 -4.64
C MET A 73 0.28 -5.18 -5.84
N ALA A 74 0.94 -4.04 -5.63
CA ALA A 74 1.50 -3.21 -6.69
C ALA A 74 3.01 -3.44 -6.92
N GLY A 75 3.73 -4.00 -5.95
CA GLY A 75 5.18 -4.22 -6.02
C GLY A 75 6.01 -2.99 -5.70
N ALA A 76 7.34 -3.16 -5.63
CA ALA A 76 8.26 -2.12 -5.17
C ALA A 76 8.29 -0.87 -6.05
N GLU A 77 8.03 -1.01 -7.35
CA GLU A 77 8.03 0.11 -8.30
C GLU A 77 6.91 1.11 -8.04
N ALA A 78 5.82 0.69 -7.39
CA ALA A 78 4.66 1.54 -7.14
C ALA A 78 4.94 2.72 -6.19
N VAL A 79 6.04 2.66 -5.45
CA VAL A 79 6.43 3.72 -4.49
C VAL A 79 7.52 4.64 -5.07
N LYS A 80 8.15 4.28 -6.21
CA LYS A 80 9.32 4.99 -6.77
C LYS A 80 9.00 6.25 -7.58
N THR A 81 7.76 6.73 -7.57
CA THR A 81 7.39 8.05 -8.11
C THR A 81 8.10 9.20 -7.41
#